data_AF-A0A246BAT5-F1
#
_entry.id   AF-A0A246BAT5-F1
#
_cell.length_a   1.000
_cell.length_b   1.000
_cell.length_c   1.000
_cell.angle_alpha   90.00
_cell.angle_beta   90.00
_cell.angle_gamma   90.00
#
_symmetry.space_group_name_H-M   'P 1'
#
loop_
_entity.id
_entity.type
_entity.pdbx_description
1 polymer ?
#
loop_
_entity_poly.entity_id
_entity_poly.type
_entity_poly.pdbx_seq_one_letter_code
_entity_poly.pdbx_strand_id
1 'polypeptide(L)'
;MVIKRKKLGSQIHYFIIAMLFVFLSESLSLLGTILYGDSFRVNRINVVGVIILFFLSVFVYFYKTLENKRLKTIQLGIIGLDILNIIFSLIFIEDFFIYLPYPTYFVTIFLLLASVALFFFETFNSEKVLNIMDYYPFWIAISLVVLYVGMLPLMIISKNAMELSISRNIFLILLYTVNFTGYTIMLVGIFFSKKTNLNEDNH
;
A
#
# COMPACT_ATOMS: atom_id res chain seq x y z
N MET A 1 7.16 11.53 -8.13
CA MET A 1 5.69 11.60 -8.32
C MET A 1 5.16 13.03 -8.37
N VAL A 2 5.45 13.89 -7.38
CA VAL A 2 4.88 15.25 -7.27
C VAL A 2 5.04 16.09 -8.54
N ILE A 3 6.23 16.09 -9.14
CA ILE A 3 6.54 16.86 -10.37
C ILE A 3 5.68 16.40 -11.57
N LYS A 4 5.46 15.09 -11.71
CA LYS A 4 4.71 14.49 -12.83
C LYS A 4 3.22 14.32 -12.54
N ARG A 5 2.67 14.82 -11.41
CA ARG A 5 1.29 14.55 -10.95
C ARG A 5 0.21 14.72 -12.03
N LYS A 6 0.34 15.73 -12.90
CA LYS A 6 -0.62 16.01 -13.99
C LYS A 6 -0.72 14.88 -15.02
N LYS A 7 0.28 14.02 -15.12
CA LYS A 7 0.35 12.89 -16.06
C LYS A 7 -0.02 11.55 -15.43
N LEU A 8 -0.20 11.49 -14.11
CA LEU A 8 -0.37 10.23 -13.36
C LEU A 8 -1.83 9.93 -12.99
N GLY A 9 -2.77 10.77 -13.44
CA GLY A 9 -4.21 10.66 -13.14
C GLY A 9 -4.71 11.73 -12.16
N SER A 10 -5.99 12.05 -12.22
CA SER A 10 -6.62 13.10 -11.39
C SER A 10 -6.63 12.77 -9.91
N GLN A 11 -6.81 11.49 -9.57
CA GLN A 11 -6.92 11.01 -8.19
C GLN A 11 -5.59 10.63 -7.55
N ILE A 12 -4.46 10.87 -8.22
CA ILE A 12 -3.14 10.43 -7.76
C ILE A 12 -2.70 11.04 -6.43
N HIS A 13 -3.28 12.18 -6.06
CA HIS A 13 -2.95 12.89 -4.83
C HIS A 13 -3.18 12.04 -3.58
N TYR A 14 -4.20 11.18 -3.53
CA TYR A 14 -4.42 10.24 -2.42
C TYR A 14 -3.25 9.27 -2.25
N PHE A 15 -2.74 8.74 -3.36
CA PHE A 15 -1.60 7.84 -3.33
C PHE A 15 -0.29 8.57 -3.00
N ILE A 16 -0.11 9.80 -3.48
CA ILE A 16 1.04 10.64 -3.11
C ILE A 16 1.05 10.91 -1.61
N ILE A 17 -0.12 11.19 -1.00
CA ILE A 17 -0.25 11.38 0.45
C ILE A 17 0.13 10.09 1.19
N ALA A 18 -0.34 8.92 0.72
CA ALA A 18 0.04 7.62 1.30
C ALA A 18 1.56 7.43 1.30
N MET A 19 2.22 7.67 0.17
CA MET A 19 3.67 7.57 0.03
C MET A 19 4.44 8.60 0.86
N LEU A 20 3.86 9.79 1.06
CA LEU A 20 4.47 10.84 1.87
C LEU A 20 4.47 10.48 3.36
N PHE A 21 3.40 9.86 3.86
CA PHE A 21 3.38 9.34 5.24
C PHE A 21 4.47 8.29 5.47
N VAL A 22 4.62 7.34 4.54
CA VAL A 22 5.67 6.31 4.61
C VAL A 22 7.05 6.96 4.58
N PHE A 23 7.29 7.85 3.60
CA PHE A 23 8.58 8.53 3.45
C PHE A 23 8.98 9.36 4.68
N LEU A 24 8.04 10.13 5.25
CA LEU A 24 8.31 10.93 6.45
C LEU A 24 8.59 10.03 7.66
N SER A 25 7.82 8.96 7.83
CA SER A 25 8.02 7.98 8.90
C SER A 25 9.42 7.37 8.85
N GLU A 26 9.83 6.88 7.67
CA GLU A 26 11.16 6.28 7.48
C GLU A 26 12.29 7.31 7.64
N SER A 27 12.12 8.51 7.07
CA SER A 27 13.13 9.57 7.18
C SER A 27 13.34 10.01 8.62
N LEU A 28 12.27 10.19 9.39
CA LEU A 28 12.35 10.54 10.81
C LEU A 28 12.97 9.41 11.64
N SER A 29 12.66 8.15 11.33
CA SER A 29 13.27 6.99 11.98
C SER A 29 14.78 6.92 11.71
N LEU A 30 15.20 7.15 10.47
CA LEU A 30 16.61 7.16 10.07
C LEU A 30 17.36 8.32 10.73
N LEU A 31 16.83 9.55 10.67
CA LEU A 31 17.43 10.73 11.30
C LEU A 31 17.54 10.56 12.81
N GLY A 32 16.51 10.04 13.45
CA GLY A 32 16.50 9.74 14.87
C GLY A 32 17.61 8.78 15.28
N THR A 33 17.77 7.70 14.51
CA THR A 33 18.83 6.69 14.72
C THR A 33 20.22 7.32 14.59
N ILE A 34 20.44 8.18 13.60
CA ILE A 34 21.74 8.86 13.39
C ILE A 34 22.06 9.84 14.51
N LEU A 35 21.07 10.65 14.94
CA LEU A 35 21.31 11.76 15.86
C LEU A 35 21.45 11.34 17.32
N TYR A 36 20.78 10.26 17.72
CA TYR A 36 20.61 9.92 19.13
C TYR A 36 20.92 8.44 19.43
N GLY A 37 21.47 7.71 18.46
CA GLY A 37 21.91 6.31 18.60
C GLY A 37 20.79 5.35 18.99
N ASP A 38 21.16 4.21 19.58
CA ASP A 38 20.20 3.17 20.03
C ASP A 38 19.27 3.64 21.16
N SER A 39 19.62 4.72 21.86
CA SER A 39 18.74 5.40 22.83
C SER A 39 17.59 6.16 22.17
N PHE A 40 17.67 6.45 20.86
CA PHE A 40 16.53 6.85 20.02
C PHE A 40 15.69 5.67 19.56
N ARG A 41 15.59 4.65 20.41
CA ARG A 41 14.31 3.96 20.61
C ARG A 41 13.25 4.93 21.17
N VAL A 42 13.19 6.18 20.67
CA VAL A 42 12.07 7.09 20.88
C VAL A 42 10.87 6.38 20.32
N ASN A 43 10.16 5.73 21.23
CA ASN A 43 8.74 5.50 21.21
C ASN A 43 8.19 5.49 19.78
N ARG A 44 8.47 4.39 19.05
CA ARG A 44 7.80 3.96 17.82
C ARG A 44 6.99 5.11 17.21
N ILE A 45 7.59 6.02 16.42
CA ILE A 45 6.81 6.97 15.62
C ILE A 45 5.69 6.16 15.01
N ASN A 46 4.44 6.39 15.44
CA ASN A 46 3.38 5.38 15.51
C ASN A 46 3.30 4.54 14.22
N VAL A 47 4.12 3.49 14.13
CA VAL A 47 4.36 2.76 12.87
C VAL A 47 3.04 2.13 12.44
N VAL A 48 2.28 1.67 13.44
CA VAL A 48 0.90 1.21 13.31
C VAL A 48 0.01 2.28 12.70
N GLY A 49 0.02 3.50 13.25
CA GLY A 49 -0.73 4.64 12.72
C GLY A 49 -0.36 4.99 11.27
N VAL A 50 0.93 4.99 10.92
CA VAL A 50 1.41 5.24 9.56
C VAL A 50 0.94 4.14 8.60
N ILE A 51 1.02 2.87 9.01
CA ILE A 51 0.54 1.73 8.22
C ILE A 51 -0.97 1.84 7.98
N ILE A 52 -1.75 2.15 9.02
CA ILE A 52 -3.21 2.34 8.90
C ILE A 52 -3.53 3.50 7.94
N LEU A 53 -2.88 4.65 8.11
CA LEU A 53 -3.08 5.80 7.23
C LEU A 53 -2.68 5.50 5.77
N PHE A 54 -1.61 4.73 5.58
CA PHE A 54 -1.20 4.26 4.27
C PHE A 54 -2.30 3.42 3.62
N PHE A 55 -2.79 2.36 4.26
CA PHE A 55 -3.82 1.50 3.68
C PHE A 55 -5.12 2.24 3.43
N LEU A 56 -5.59 3.05 4.38
CA LEU A 56 -6.79 3.86 4.21
C LEU A 56 -6.66 4.79 2.99
N SER A 57 -5.51 5.46 2.84
CA SER A 57 -5.24 6.32 1.69
C SER A 57 -5.24 5.54 0.37
N VAL A 58 -4.70 4.32 0.36
CA VAL A 58 -4.71 3.43 -0.82
C VAL A 58 -6.11 2.93 -1.15
N PHE A 59 -6.92 2.57 -0.15
CA PHE A 59 -8.30 2.15 -0.38
C PHE A 59 -9.17 3.29 -0.91
N VAL A 60 -8.99 4.51 -0.37
CA VAL A 60 -9.66 5.71 -0.87
C VAL A 60 -9.20 6.02 -2.30
N TYR A 61 -7.92 5.86 -2.59
CA TYR A 61 -7.38 6.02 -3.93
C TYR A 61 -8.08 5.08 -4.93
N PHE A 62 -8.22 3.79 -4.62
CA PHE A 62 -8.95 2.86 -5.49
C PHE A 62 -10.43 3.20 -5.59
N TYR A 63 -11.10 3.57 -4.49
CA TYR A 63 -12.49 4.02 -4.52
C TYR A 63 -12.73 5.20 -5.48
N LYS A 64 -11.83 6.18 -5.48
CA LYS A 64 -11.91 7.35 -6.35
C LYS A 64 -11.51 7.04 -7.80
N THR A 65 -10.66 6.05 -8.00
CA THR A 65 -10.17 5.64 -9.32
C THR A 65 -11.19 4.78 -10.07
N LEU A 66 -11.99 3.99 -9.37
CA LEU A 66 -13.10 3.26 -9.99
C LEU A 66 -14.09 4.24 -10.62
N GLU A 67 -14.82 3.82 -11.65
CA GLU A 67 -15.85 4.65 -12.32
C GLU A 67 -17.25 4.07 -12.12
N ASN A 68 -17.37 2.76 -12.25
CA ASN A 68 -18.58 1.98 -12.12
C ASN A 68 -19.15 2.05 -10.70
N LYS A 69 -20.40 2.52 -10.62
CA LYS A 69 -21.12 2.69 -9.34
C LYS A 69 -21.21 1.40 -8.53
N ARG A 70 -21.41 0.23 -9.18
CA ARG A 70 -21.51 -1.06 -8.48
C ARG A 70 -20.18 -1.44 -7.83
N LEU A 71 -19.07 -1.30 -8.56
CA LEU A 71 -17.74 -1.62 -8.05
C LEU A 71 -17.32 -0.63 -6.95
N LYS A 72 -17.70 0.65 -7.06
CA LYS A 72 -17.54 1.63 -5.98
C LYS A 72 -18.24 1.24 -4.69
N THR A 73 -19.47 0.71 -4.78
CA THR A 73 -20.19 0.24 -3.60
C THR A 73 -19.48 -0.95 -2.94
N ILE A 74 -18.98 -1.90 -3.73
CA ILE A 74 -18.20 -3.03 -3.19
C ILE A 74 -16.91 -2.50 -2.53
N GLN A 75 -16.23 -1.55 -3.17
CA GLN A 75 -15.02 -0.92 -2.63
C GLN A 75 -15.29 -0.14 -1.32
N LEU A 76 -16.45 0.52 -1.19
CA LEU A 76 -16.87 1.12 0.08
C LEU A 76 -17.09 0.06 1.15
N GLY A 77 -17.66 -1.09 0.78
CA GLY A 77 -17.77 -2.25 1.66
C GLY A 77 -16.40 -2.72 2.16
N ILE A 78 -15.40 -2.80 1.27
CA ILE A 78 -14.01 -3.14 1.63
C ILE A 78 -13.44 -2.14 2.64
N ILE A 79 -13.60 -0.82 2.39
CA ILE A 79 -13.16 0.22 3.32
C ILE A 79 -13.83 0.05 4.69
N GLY A 80 -15.16 -0.16 4.71
CA GLY A 80 -15.91 -0.36 5.93
C GLY A 80 -15.44 -1.59 6.71
N LEU A 81 -15.18 -2.71 6.02
CA LEU A 81 -14.66 -3.93 6.62
C LEU A 81 -13.26 -3.75 7.20
N ASP A 82 -12.37 -3.00 6.52
CA ASP A 82 -11.03 -2.72 7.05
C ASP A 82 -11.09 -1.85 8.31
N ILE A 83 -11.96 -0.83 8.32
CA ILE A 83 -12.20 0.00 9.51
C ILE A 83 -12.74 -0.85 10.67
N LEU A 84 -13.71 -1.74 10.41
CA LEU A 84 -14.22 -2.65 11.44
C LEU A 84 -13.14 -3.60 11.96
N ASN A 85 -12.30 -4.14 11.08
CA ASN A 85 -11.15 -4.98 11.43
C ASN A 85 -10.17 -4.23 12.35
N ILE A 86 -9.88 -2.97 12.06
CA ILE A 86 -9.02 -2.11 12.90
C ILE A 86 -9.67 -1.82 14.25
N ILE A 87 -10.95 -1.42 14.27
CA ILE A 87 -11.68 -1.11 15.52
C ILE A 87 -11.77 -2.34 16.42
N PHE A 88 -12.10 -3.50 15.85
CA PHE A 88 -12.14 -4.76 16.58
C PHE A 88 -10.77 -5.05 17.23
N SER A 89 -9.71 -4.94 16.44
CA SER A 89 -8.35 -5.18 16.93
C SER A 89 -7.92 -4.17 18.01
N LEU A 90 -8.34 -2.92 17.90
CA LEU A 90 -8.09 -1.87 18.89
C LEU A 90 -8.77 -2.16 20.25
N ILE A 91 -9.97 -2.73 20.24
CA ILE A 91 -10.74 -3.04 21.46
C ILE A 91 -10.21 -4.29 22.16
N PHE A 92 -9.82 -5.31 21.40
CA PHE A 92 -9.50 -6.63 21.94
C PHE A 92 -8.00 -6.90 22.15
N ILE A 93 -7.10 -6.02 21.70
CA ILE A 93 -5.64 -6.24 21.77
C ILE A 93 -4.96 -5.07 22.46
N GLU A 94 -4.44 -5.33 23.67
CA GLU A 94 -3.84 -4.31 24.55
C GLU A 94 -2.62 -3.62 23.92
N ASP A 95 -1.79 -4.38 23.19
CA ASP A 95 -0.56 -3.89 22.56
C ASP A 95 -0.75 -3.37 21.12
N PHE A 96 -1.98 -3.00 20.72
CA PHE A 96 -2.30 -2.62 19.34
C PHE A 96 -1.43 -1.48 18.79
N PHE A 97 -1.21 -0.42 19.57
CA PHE A 97 -0.39 0.73 19.14
C PHE A 97 1.11 0.45 19.20
N ILE A 98 1.49 -0.62 19.87
CA ILE A 98 2.86 -1.07 20.05
C ILE A 98 3.24 -1.93 18.81
N TYR A 99 2.42 -2.92 18.45
CA TYR A 99 2.59 -3.70 17.23
C TYR A 99 1.25 -3.86 16.51
N LEU A 100 1.21 -3.63 15.20
CA LEU A 100 0.01 -3.94 14.41
C LEU A 100 -0.21 -5.46 14.47
N PRO A 101 -1.34 -5.96 14.99
CA PRO A 101 -1.51 -7.38 15.20
C PRO A 101 -1.52 -8.14 13.87
N TYR A 102 -0.89 -9.31 13.86
CA TYR A 102 -0.80 -10.16 12.66
C TYR A 102 -2.17 -10.42 12.00
N PRO A 103 -3.24 -10.81 12.75
CA PRO A 103 -4.55 -11.05 12.14
C PRO A 103 -5.11 -9.79 11.47
N THR A 104 -4.98 -8.64 12.11
CA THR A 104 -5.42 -7.35 11.59
C THR A 104 -4.72 -7.04 10.27
N TYR A 105 -3.39 -7.12 10.26
CA TYR A 105 -2.57 -6.80 9.09
C TYR A 105 -2.82 -7.79 7.95
N PHE A 106 -2.98 -9.08 8.25
CA PHE A 106 -3.31 -10.12 7.26
C PHE A 106 -4.65 -9.85 6.59
N VAL A 107 -5.70 -9.55 7.36
CA VAL A 107 -7.02 -9.20 6.83
C VAL A 107 -6.94 -7.93 5.98
N THR A 108 -6.24 -6.89 6.43
CA THR A 108 -6.03 -5.66 5.66
C THR A 108 -5.33 -5.92 4.33
N ILE A 109 -4.31 -6.78 4.30
CA ILE A 109 -3.63 -7.18 3.04
C ILE A 109 -4.60 -7.92 2.12
N PHE A 110 -5.39 -8.85 2.65
CA PHE A 110 -6.37 -9.58 1.85
C PHE A 110 -7.41 -8.63 1.24
N LEU A 111 -7.92 -7.68 2.02
CA LEU A 111 -8.83 -6.64 1.57
C LEU A 111 -8.18 -5.72 0.50
N LEU A 112 -6.91 -5.38 0.66
CA LEU A 112 -6.15 -4.65 -0.35
C LEU A 112 -6.07 -5.42 -1.67
N LEU A 113 -5.75 -6.71 -1.63
CA LEU A 113 -5.69 -7.54 -2.83
C LEU A 113 -7.06 -7.65 -3.50
N ALA A 114 -8.14 -7.74 -2.73
CA ALA A 114 -9.52 -7.68 -3.26
C ALA A 114 -9.82 -6.33 -3.93
N SER A 115 -9.38 -5.21 -3.33
CA SER A 115 -9.51 -3.88 -3.91
C SER A 115 -8.77 -3.75 -5.24
N VAL A 116 -7.54 -4.26 -5.31
CA VAL A 116 -6.74 -4.30 -6.54
C VAL A 116 -7.41 -5.19 -7.60
N ALA A 117 -7.98 -6.33 -7.21
CA ALA A 117 -8.71 -7.21 -8.12
C ALA A 117 -9.95 -6.52 -8.72
N LEU A 118 -10.72 -5.77 -7.92
CA LEU A 118 -11.84 -4.97 -8.43
C LEU A 118 -11.37 -3.92 -9.45
N PHE A 119 -10.25 -3.26 -9.16
CA PHE A 119 -9.65 -2.29 -10.08
C PHE A 119 -9.22 -2.93 -11.41
N PHE A 120 -8.60 -4.12 -11.37
CA PHE A 120 -8.25 -4.84 -12.60
C PHE A 120 -9.48 -5.28 -13.37
N PHE A 121 -10.51 -5.79 -12.67
CA PHE A 121 -11.77 -6.19 -13.29
C PHE A 121 -12.42 -5.03 -14.06
N GLU A 122 -12.44 -3.82 -13.50
CA GLU A 122 -12.94 -2.65 -14.23
C GLU A 122 -12.02 -2.26 -15.39
N THR A 123 -10.71 -2.18 -15.14
CA THR A 123 -9.73 -1.70 -16.11
C THR A 123 -9.72 -2.57 -17.36
N PHE A 124 -9.73 -3.89 -17.21
CA PHE A 124 -9.74 -4.84 -18.34
C PHE A 124 -11.06 -4.87 -19.10
N ASN A 125 -12.18 -4.48 -18.47
CA ASN A 125 -13.49 -4.38 -19.11
C ASN A 125 -13.78 -2.96 -19.65
N SER A 126 -12.76 -2.09 -19.71
CA SER A 126 -12.88 -0.71 -20.17
C SER A 126 -11.90 -0.41 -21.30
N GLU A 127 -12.08 0.69 -22.02
CA GLU A 127 -11.18 1.14 -23.08
C GLU A 127 -9.74 1.43 -22.58
N LYS A 128 -9.56 1.59 -21.26
CA LYS A 128 -8.25 1.80 -20.62
C LYS A 128 -7.29 0.63 -20.87
N VAL A 129 -7.80 -0.57 -21.15
CA VAL A 129 -6.97 -1.74 -21.47
C VAL A 129 -6.09 -1.52 -22.71
N LEU A 130 -6.56 -0.72 -23.67
CA LEU A 130 -5.85 -0.46 -24.93
C LEU A 130 -4.56 0.35 -24.72
N ASN A 131 -4.53 1.20 -23.69
CA ASN A 131 -3.40 2.05 -23.35
C ASN A 131 -2.91 1.80 -21.91
N ILE A 132 -2.96 0.55 -21.47
CA ILE A 132 -2.72 0.17 -20.07
C ILE A 132 -1.31 0.55 -19.58
N MET A 133 -0.31 0.52 -20.46
CA MET A 133 1.05 0.92 -20.16
C MET A 133 1.20 2.42 -19.87
N ASP A 134 0.35 3.25 -20.47
CA ASP A 134 0.34 4.70 -20.24
C ASP A 134 -0.48 5.07 -18.98
N TYR A 135 -1.27 4.13 -18.43
CA TYR A 135 -2.18 4.34 -17.30
C TYR A 135 -1.51 4.07 -15.94
N TYR A 136 -1.08 5.13 -15.23
CA TYR A 136 -0.33 4.98 -13.98
C TYR A 136 -1.00 4.15 -12.87
N PRO A 137 -2.34 4.21 -12.66
CA PRO A 137 -3.00 3.37 -11.66
C PRO A 137 -2.77 1.88 -11.84
N PHE A 138 -2.53 1.42 -13.07
CA PHE A 138 -2.14 0.04 -13.36
C PHE A 138 -0.78 -0.33 -12.74
N TRP A 139 0.22 0.54 -12.88
CA TRP A 139 1.55 0.34 -12.30
C TRP A 139 1.52 0.31 -10.77
N ILE A 140 0.69 1.15 -10.16
CA ILE A 140 0.44 1.11 -8.71
C ILE A 140 -0.16 -0.23 -8.31
N ALA A 141 -1.20 -0.69 -9.01
CA ALA A 141 -1.85 -1.96 -8.72
C ALA A 141 -0.88 -3.14 -8.79
N ILE A 142 -0.06 -3.24 -9.85
CA ILE A 142 0.97 -4.29 -9.96
C ILE A 142 2.00 -4.17 -8.84
N SER A 143 2.49 -2.97 -8.56
CA SER A 143 3.45 -2.74 -7.48
C SER A 143 2.90 -3.24 -6.14
N LEU A 144 1.64 -2.93 -5.83
CA LEU A 144 1.00 -3.35 -4.59
C LEU A 144 0.83 -4.88 -4.53
N VAL A 145 0.46 -5.53 -5.64
CA VAL A 145 0.40 -7.00 -5.69
C VAL A 145 1.76 -7.61 -5.39
N VAL A 146 2.83 -7.15 -6.05
CA VAL A 146 4.19 -7.68 -5.83
C VAL A 146 4.64 -7.47 -4.38
N LEU A 147 4.41 -6.27 -3.84
CA LEU A 147 4.75 -5.95 -2.45
C LEU A 147 4.02 -6.86 -1.47
N TYR A 148 2.69 -6.90 -1.56
CA TYR A 148 1.88 -7.52 -0.51
C TYR A 148 1.74 -9.03 -0.66
N VAL A 149 1.73 -9.58 -1.88
CA VAL A 149 1.86 -11.03 -2.08
C VAL A 149 3.24 -11.51 -1.67
N GLY A 150 4.30 -10.73 -1.93
CA GLY A 150 5.65 -11.05 -1.47
C GLY A 150 5.83 -10.92 0.05
N MET A 151 5.12 -9.99 0.70
CA MET A 151 5.18 -9.81 2.16
C MET A 151 4.44 -10.90 2.94
N LEU A 152 3.33 -11.46 2.42
CA LEU A 152 2.56 -12.50 3.12
C LEU A 152 3.40 -13.71 3.59
N PRO A 153 4.20 -14.38 2.75
CA PRO A 153 5.04 -15.48 3.20
C PRO A 153 6.09 -15.03 4.22
N LEU A 154 6.64 -13.81 4.08
CA LEU A 154 7.59 -13.25 5.03
C LEU A 154 6.95 -13.01 6.39
N MET A 155 5.70 -12.54 6.44
CA MET A 155 4.98 -12.39 7.70
C MET A 155 4.79 -13.73 8.41
N ILE A 156 4.40 -14.78 7.67
CA ILE A 156 4.23 -16.14 8.22
C ILE A 156 5.57 -16.68 8.75
N ILE A 157 6.63 -16.53 7.95
CA ILE A 157 8.00 -16.92 8.34
C ILE A 157 8.44 -16.17 9.60
N SER A 158 8.18 -14.86 9.69
CA SER A 158 8.59 -14.04 10.83
C SER A 158 7.92 -14.48 12.14
N LYS A 159 6.66 -14.92 12.06
CA LYS A 159 5.90 -15.43 13.21
C LYS A 159 6.44 -16.78 13.66
N ASN A 160 6.84 -17.63 12.71
CA ASN A 160 7.32 -18.99 12.95
C ASN A 160 8.86 -19.09 12.95
N ALA A 161 9.56 -17.95 13.08
CA ALA A 161 11.01 -17.88 12.85
C ALA A 161 11.83 -18.74 13.84
N MET A 162 11.32 -18.95 15.07
CA MET A 162 11.91 -19.87 16.05
C MET A 162 11.89 -21.33 15.58
N GLU A 163 10.85 -21.75 14.85
CA GLU A 163 10.68 -23.13 14.38
C GLU A 163 11.42 -23.38 13.06
N LEU A 164 11.56 -22.36 12.22
CA LEU A 164 12.12 -22.49 10.87
C LEU A 164 13.64 -22.38 10.81
N SER A 165 14.33 -21.99 11.90
CA SER A 165 15.80 -21.80 11.95
C SER A 165 16.36 -20.91 10.82
N ILE A 166 15.54 -20.03 10.24
CA ILE A 166 15.94 -19.17 9.13
C ILE A 166 16.90 -18.11 9.65
N SER A 167 18.05 -17.98 8.97
CA SER A 167 18.99 -16.93 9.32
C SER A 167 18.35 -15.54 9.12
N ARG A 168 18.55 -14.65 10.10
CA ARG A 168 18.08 -13.26 10.04
C ARG A 168 18.47 -12.56 8.74
N ASN A 169 19.65 -12.87 8.22
CA ASN A 169 20.16 -12.29 6.96
C ASN A 169 19.33 -12.71 5.76
N ILE A 170 18.94 -13.99 5.65
CA ILE A 170 18.08 -14.48 4.57
C ILE A 170 16.71 -13.77 4.62
N PHE A 171 16.12 -13.66 5.81
CA PHE A 171 14.86 -12.96 6.00
C PHE A 171 14.94 -11.49 5.53
N LEU A 172 16.00 -10.78 5.92
CA LEU A 172 16.22 -9.39 5.51
C LEU A 172 16.43 -9.28 3.99
N ILE A 173 17.22 -10.16 3.38
CA ILE A 173 17.45 -10.15 1.92
C ILE A 173 16.13 -10.32 1.17
N LEU A 174 15.28 -11.26 1.59
CA LEU A 174 13.98 -11.46 0.96
C LEU A 174 13.07 -10.23 1.13
N LEU A 175 13.01 -9.68 2.34
CA LEU A 175 12.24 -8.46 2.63
C LEU A 175 12.70 -7.28 1.76
N TYR A 176 14.01 -7.06 1.65
CA TYR A 176 14.57 -6.01 0.79
C TYR A 176 14.27 -6.26 -0.69
N THR A 177 14.38 -7.50 -1.15
CA THR A 177 14.14 -7.86 -2.56
C THR A 177 12.68 -7.59 -2.96
N VAL A 178 11.72 -7.97 -2.11
CA VAL A 178 10.29 -7.73 -2.36
C VAL A 178 10.01 -6.22 -2.42
N ASN A 179 10.50 -5.45 -1.44
CA ASN A 179 10.31 -4.00 -1.41
C ASN A 179 10.97 -3.31 -2.60
N PHE A 180 12.22 -3.65 -2.89
CA PHE A 180 12.97 -3.10 -4.02
C PHE A 180 12.26 -3.35 -5.36
N THR A 181 11.76 -4.57 -5.57
CA THR A 181 11.04 -4.93 -6.80
C THR A 181 9.76 -4.13 -6.93
N GLY A 182 8.95 -4.06 -5.87
CA GLY A 182 7.70 -3.29 -5.86
C GLY A 182 7.92 -1.82 -6.15
N TYR A 183 8.81 -1.16 -5.41
CA TYR A 183 9.10 0.26 -5.63
C TYR A 183 9.73 0.55 -6.99
N THR A 184 10.52 -0.38 -7.54
CA THR A 184 11.05 -0.27 -8.90
C THR A 184 9.93 -0.27 -9.94
N ILE A 185 8.95 -1.17 -9.83
CA ILE A 185 7.76 -1.20 -10.71
C ILE A 185 7.02 0.13 -10.66
N MET A 186 6.82 0.67 -9.45
CA MET A 186 6.15 1.95 -9.26
C MET A 186 6.94 3.11 -9.89
N LEU A 187 8.27 3.13 -9.73
CA LEU A 187 9.14 4.12 -10.37
C LEU A 187 9.11 4.02 -11.89
N VAL A 188 9.21 2.81 -12.44
CA VAL A 188 9.09 2.54 -13.88
C VAL A 188 7.76 3.09 -14.40
N GLY A 189 6.66 2.85 -13.69
CA GLY A 189 5.36 3.41 -14.03
C GLY A 189 5.36 4.93 -14.20
N ILE A 190 6.07 5.68 -13.35
CA ILE A 190 6.15 7.16 -13.47
C ILE A 190 6.82 7.60 -14.78
N PHE A 191 7.72 6.78 -15.33
CA PHE A 191 8.41 7.07 -16.57
C PHE A 191 7.57 6.71 -17.79
N PHE A 192 6.88 5.57 -17.76
CA PHE A 192 6.04 5.11 -18.86
C PHE A 192 4.68 5.82 -18.93
N SER A 193 4.13 6.28 -17.80
CA SER A 193 2.83 6.94 -17.80
C SER A 193 2.82 8.28 -18.51
N LYS A 194 1.81 8.45 -19.36
CA LYS A 194 1.54 9.67 -20.13
C LYS A 194 0.20 10.24 -19.71
N LYS A 195 -0.01 11.53 -20.00
CA LYS A 195 -1.31 12.17 -19.75
C LYS A 195 -2.34 11.47 -20.65
N THR A 196 -3.17 10.63 -20.05
CA THR A 196 -4.31 10.01 -20.74
C THR A 196 -5.44 11.04 -20.74
N ASN A 197 -5.75 11.64 -21.88
CA ASN A 197 -6.85 12.60 -22.04
C ASN A 197 -8.24 11.94 -22.05
N LEU A 198 -8.39 10.71 -21.57
CA LEU A 198 -9.64 9.94 -21.73
C LEU A 198 -10.80 10.44 -20.84
N ASN A 199 -10.57 11.34 -19.89
CA ASN A 199 -11.58 11.80 -18.92
C ASN A 199 -11.78 13.33 -18.90
N GLU A 200 -11.28 14.09 -19.87
CA GLU A 200 -11.50 15.55 -19.90
C GLU A 200 -12.81 15.98 -20.61
N ASP A 201 -13.57 15.07 -21.24
CA ASP A 201 -14.73 15.43 -22.06
C ASP A 201 -16.13 15.18 -21.43
N ASN A 202 -16.23 14.78 -20.16
CA ASN A 202 -17.52 14.46 -19.53
C ASN A 202 -17.77 15.17 -18.18
N HIS A 203 -17.54 16.48 -18.12
CA HIS A 203 -18.04 17.34 -17.05
C HIS A 203 -18.72 18.59 -17.58
#